data_AF-A0A8T5TSE3-F1
#
_entry.id   AF-A0A8T5TSE3-F1
#
_cell.length_a   1.000
_cell.length_b   1.000
_cell.length_c   1.000
_cell.angle_alpha   90.00
_cell.angle_beta   90.00
_cell.angle_gamma   90.00
#
_symmetry.space_group_name_H-M   'P 1'
#
loop_
_entity.id
_entity.type
_entity.pdbx_description
1 polymer ?
#
loop_
_entity_poly.entity_id
_entity_poly.type
_entity_poly.pdbx_seq_one_letter_code
_entity_poly.pdbx_strand_id
1 'polypeptide(L)'
;KYEIDEYNPDWVFVDTAGQLELFAFRETGPLIASSLGFGSIQRAVSFLFDSNLVLRPNGFISTLLLAASVQFRFRDIPQINVLSKADLLSEDQIEMVVNWSQDFKALEDSTNERESGLIRELSMLISEVFIQLGSTSELISCSIKEDQGLDYLFGYLQRIFDSDKSKFY
;
A
#
# COMPACT_ATOMS: atom_id res chain seq x y z
N LYS A 1 -23.16 -2.86 10.83
CA LYS A 1 -22.76 -4.28 10.65
C LYS A 1 -23.94 -5.07 10.10
N TYR A 2 -25.00 -5.30 10.90
CA TYR A 2 -26.19 -6.06 10.45
C TYR A 2 -26.84 -5.49 9.17
N GLU A 3 -26.93 -4.16 9.07
CA GLU A 3 -27.47 -3.51 7.86
C GLU A 3 -26.66 -3.78 6.58
N ILE A 4 -25.33 -4.01 6.67
CA ILE A 4 -24.50 -4.28 5.48
C ILE A 4 -24.76 -5.69 4.97
N ASP A 5 -24.85 -6.65 5.89
CA ASP A 5 -25.11 -8.06 5.59
C ASP A 5 -26.49 -8.29 4.98
N GLU A 6 -27.50 -7.47 5.33
CA GLU A 6 -28.83 -7.53 4.73
C GLU A 6 -28.84 -7.29 3.21
N TYR A 7 -27.86 -6.53 2.69
CA TYR A 7 -27.72 -6.32 1.25
C TYR A 7 -27.06 -7.49 0.51
N ASN A 8 -26.53 -8.49 1.23
CA ASN A 8 -25.77 -9.63 0.69
C ASN A 8 -24.80 -9.25 -0.46
N PRO A 9 -23.91 -8.27 -0.26
CA PRO A 9 -23.01 -7.82 -1.32
C PRO A 9 -21.84 -8.79 -1.54
N ASP A 10 -21.37 -8.92 -2.78
CA ASP A 10 -20.15 -9.65 -3.09
C ASP A 10 -18.89 -8.91 -2.60
N TRP A 11 -18.92 -7.57 -2.66
CA TRP A 11 -17.82 -6.68 -2.26
C TRP A 11 -18.32 -5.49 -1.46
N VAL A 12 -17.57 -5.11 -0.43
CA VAL A 12 -17.82 -3.90 0.36
C VAL A 12 -16.57 -3.04 0.34
N PHE A 13 -16.68 -1.86 -0.29
CA PHE A 13 -15.66 -0.84 -0.24
C PHE A 13 -15.99 0.16 0.87
N VAL A 14 -15.01 0.42 1.74
CA VAL A 14 -15.16 1.36 2.85
C VAL A 14 -14.20 2.51 2.63
N ASP A 15 -14.76 3.68 2.35
CA ASP A 15 -13.98 4.91 2.34
C ASP A 15 -13.72 5.36 3.78
N THR A 16 -12.47 5.70 4.07
CA THR A 16 -12.02 6.06 5.42
C THR A 16 -11.96 7.58 5.55
N ALA A 17 -11.85 8.09 6.76
CA ALA A 17 -11.67 9.52 6.95
C ALA A 17 -10.43 10.01 6.19
N GLY A 18 -10.54 11.11 5.43
CA GLY A 18 -9.46 11.61 4.56
C GLY A 18 -8.16 12.04 5.26
N GLN A 19 -8.12 12.00 6.60
CA GLN A 19 -6.91 12.16 7.38
C GLN A 19 -6.42 10.80 7.88
N LEU A 20 -5.29 10.35 7.32
CA LEU A 20 -4.66 9.09 7.69
C LEU A 20 -4.48 8.95 9.20
N GLU A 21 -4.08 10.02 9.89
CA GLU A 21 -3.80 10.00 11.33
C GLU A 21 -5.05 9.68 12.16
N LEU A 22 -6.21 10.18 11.75
CA LEU A 22 -7.47 9.93 12.45
C LEU A 22 -7.91 8.47 12.34
N PHE A 23 -7.57 7.81 11.23
CA PHE A 23 -7.95 6.42 10.99
C PHE A 23 -6.85 5.44 11.43
N ALA A 24 -5.63 5.62 10.98
CA ALA A 24 -4.54 4.67 11.19
C ALA A 24 -3.80 4.84 12.53
N PHE A 25 -3.81 6.01 13.17
CA PHE A 25 -3.05 6.22 14.42
C PHE A 25 -3.91 6.31 15.67
N ARG A 26 -5.23 6.34 15.53
CA ARG A 26 -6.18 6.19 16.64
C ARG A 26 -6.57 4.73 16.78
N GLU A 27 -6.84 4.29 18.01
CA GLU A 27 -7.30 2.92 18.26
C GLU A 27 -8.62 2.59 17.57
N THR A 28 -9.42 3.61 17.27
CA THR A 28 -10.73 3.49 16.64
C THR A 28 -10.68 2.90 15.24
N GLY A 29 -9.71 3.26 14.39
CA GLY A 29 -9.70 2.77 13.00
C GLY A 29 -9.45 1.26 12.89
N PRO A 30 -8.39 0.71 13.50
CA PRO A 30 -8.16 -0.73 13.57
C PRO A 30 -9.30 -1.50 14.23
N LEU A 31 -9.92 -0.91 15.26
CA LEU A 31 -11.10 -1.51 15.90
C LEU A 31 -12.30 -1.55 14.95
N ILE A 32 -12.55 -0.47 14.20
CA ILE A 32 -13.61 -0.42 13.18
C ILE A 32 -13.31 -1.45 12.08
N ALA A 33 -12.11 -1.46 11.54
CA ALA A 33 -11.71 -2.36 10.45
C ALA A 33 -11.85 -3.83 10.85
N SER A 34 -11.34 -4.23 12.02
CA SER A 34 -11.49 -5.60 12.54
C SER A 34 -12.94 -5.96 12.87
N SER A 35 -13.77 -4.93 13.11
CA SER A 35 -15.20 -5.08 13.39
C SER A 35 -16.08 -5.18 12.14
N LEU A 36 -15.63 -4.77 10.96
CA LEU A 36 -16.48 -4.78 9.77
C LEU A 36 -16.79 -6.22 9.32
N GLY A 37 -18.06 -6.54 9.06
CA GLY A 37 -18.52 -7.89 8.73
C GLY A 37 -18.65 -8.84 9.94
N PHE A 38 -19.28 -10.00 9.74
CA PHE A 38 -19.46 -11.08 10.72
C PHE A 38 -18.66 -12.33 10.36
N GLY A 39 -18.38 -13.16 11.36
CA GLY A 39 -17.72 -14.46 11.15
C GLY A 39 -16.33 -14.35 10.50
N SER A 40 -16.05 -15.26 9.57
CA SER A 40 -14.79 -15.38 8.84
C SER A 40 -14.72 -14.51 7.57
N ILE A 41 -15.38 -13.34 7.57
CA ILE A 41 -15.25 -12.40 6.45
C ILE A 41 -13.79 -11.97 6.30
N GLN A 42 -13.33 -11.96 5.06
CA GLN A 42 -11.98 -11.58 4.69
C GLN A 42 -11.92 -10.08 4.45
N ARG A 43 -10.80 -9.48 4.83
CA ARG A 43 -10.62 -8.02 4.89
C ARG A 43 -9.26 -7.68 4.32
N ALA A 44 -9.16 -6.52 3.68
CA ALA A 44 -7.89 -5.96 3.26
C ALA A 44 -7.91 -4.44 3.49
N VAL A 45 -6.73 -3.86 3.71
CA VAL A 45 -6.50 -2.42 3.75
C VAL A 45 -5.75 -2.02 2.49
N SER A 46 -6.26 -1.04 1.75
CA SER A 46 -5.53 -0.45 0.62
C SER A 46 -4.85 0.83 1.07
N PHE A 47 -3.52 0.87 1.03
CA PHE A 47 -2.74 2.08 1.31
C PHE A 47 -2.37 2.77 0.00
N LEU A 48 -2.76 4.03 -0.16
CA LEU A 48 -2.57 4.79 -1.38
C LEU A 48 -1.27 5.60 -1.33
N PHE A 49 -0.34 5.31 -2.24
CA PHE A 49 0.83 6.11 -2.55
C PHE A 49 0.37 7.21 -3.52
N ASP A 50 0.49 8.49 -3.15
CA ASP A 50 0.19 9.60 -4.05
C ASP A 50 1.33 9.76 -5.06
N SER A 51 1.03 9.64 -6.37
CA SER A 51 2.02 9.74 -7.44
C SER A 51 2.87 11.01 -7.38
N ASN A 52 2.33 12.13 -6.90
CA ASN A 52 3.08 13.40 -6.83
C ASN A 52 4.15 13.39 -5.73
N LEU A 53 4.01 12.54 -4.71
CA LEU A 53 4.92 12.51 -3.55
C LEU A 53 6.05 11.51 -3.70
N VAL A 54 5.95 10.58 -4.65
CA VAL A 54 6.82 9.39 -4.73
C VAL A 54 7.75 9.35 -5.94
N LEU A 55 7.84 10.44 -6.72
CA LEU A 55 8.75 10.54 -7.87
C LEU A 55 10.23 10.69 -7.51
N ARG A 56 10.53 10.95 -6.23
CA ARG A 56 11.89 11.01 -5.69
C ARG A 56 12.11 9.90 -4.67
N PRO A 57 13.35 9.36 -4.55
CA PRO A 57 13.62 8.25 -3.64
C PRO A 57 13.28 8.56 -2.18
N ASN A 58 13.58 9.77 -1.70
CA ASN A 58 13.26 10.17 -0.33
C ASN A 58 11.75 10.19 -0.03
N GLY A 59 10.95 10.67 -1.00
CA GLY A 59 9.48 10.69 -0.91
C GLY A 59 8.88 9.29 -0.97
N PHE A 60 9.41 8.44 -1.85
CA PHE A 60 9.06 7.02 -1.91
C PHE A 60 9.32 6.31 -0.57
N ILE A 61 10.53 6.43 -0.02
CA ILE A 61 10.94 5.80 1.24
C ILE A 61 10.12 6.33 2.43
N SER A 62 9.85 7.63 2.47
CA SER A 62 9.00 8.23 3.51
C SER A 62 7.57 7.67 3.45
N THR A 63 7.04 7.50 2.24
CA THR A 63 5.71 6.90 2.03
C THR A 63 5.71 5.42 2.39
N LEU A 64 6.80 4.70 2.11
CA LEU A 64 6.97 3.29 2.48
C LEU A 64 6.98 3.08 4.00
N LEU A 65 7.67 3.95 4.75
CA LEU A 65 7.62 3.98 6.22
C LEU A 65 6.21 4.21 6.75
N LEU A 66 5.47 5.11 6.12
CA LEU A 66 4.09 5.38 6.50
C LEU A 66 3.20 4.16 6.23
N ALA A 67 3.33 3.55 5.05
CA ALA A 67 2.62 2.33 4.68
C ALA A 67 2.93 1.18 5.65
N ALA A 68 4.20 0.99 6.02
CA ALA A 68 4.60 -0.02 7.01
C ALA A 68 4.01 0.27 8.39
N SER A 69 3.99 1.54 8.81
CA SER A 69 3.37 1.96 10.07
C SER A 69 1.88 1.60 10.13
N VAL A 70 1.15 1.80 9.02
CA VAL A 70 -0.24 1.34 8.88
C VAL A 70 -0.32 -0.17 8.98
N GLN A 71 0.50 -0.91 8.22
CA GLN A 71 0.51 -2.37 8.25
C GLN A 71 0.71 -2.93 9.67
N PHE A 72 1.65 -2.36 10.44
CA PHE A 72 1.86 -2.74 11.84
C PHE A 72 0.64 -2.49 12.72
N ARG A 73 -0.11 -1.42 12.47
CA ARG A 73 -1.31 -1.12 13.25
C ARG A 73 -2.47 -2.04 12.92
N PHE A 74 -2.60 -2.41 11.65
CA PHE A 74 -3.62 -3.32 11.13
C PHE A 74 -3.07 -4.74 10.94
N ARG A 75 -2.17 -5.19 11.83
CA ARG A 75 -1.40 -6.44 11.69
C ARG A 75 -2.19 -7.71 11.33
N ASP A 76 -3.45 -7.78 11.74
CA ASP A 76 -4.35 -8.93 11.51
C ASP A 76 -5.15 -8.79 10.20
N ILE A 77 -4.91 -7.74 9.42
CA ILE A 77 -5.57 -7.45 8.14
C ILE A 77 -4.47 -7.21 7.08
N PRO A 78 -4.50 -7.95 5.96
CA PRO A 78 -3.54 -7.76 4.89
C PRO A 78 -3.63 -6.36 4.26
N GLN A 79 -2.46 -5.81 3.94
CA GLN A 79 -2.32 -4.50 3.29
C GLN A 79 -1.89 -4.67 1.84
N ILE A 80 -2.57 -3.95 0.94
CA ILE A 80 -2.19 -3.75 -0.46
C ILE A 80 -1.69 -2.32 -0.61
N ASN A 81 -0.56 -2.14 -1.29
CA ASN A 81 -0.04 -0.82 -1.63
C ASN A 81 -0.46 -0.47 -3.06
N VAL A 82 -1.02 0.72 -3.26
CA VAL A 82 -1.51 1.18 -4.57
C VAL A 82 -0.90 2.53 -4.90
N LEU A 83 -0.22 2.63 -6.04
CA LEU A 83 0.17 3.92 -6.61
C LEU A 83 -1.07 4.56 -7.25
N SER A 84 -1.60 5.56 -6.55
CA SER A 84 -2.79 6.31 -6.96
C SER A 84 -2.44 7.46 -7.91
N LYS A 85 -3.43 7.90 -8.70
CA LYS A 85 -3.30 9.02 -9.66
C LYS A 85 -2.17 8.76 -10.67
N ALA A 86 -2.05 7.52 -11.14
CA ALA A 86 -1.04 7.14 -12.13
C ALA A 86 -1.19 7.89 -13.46
N ASP A 87 -2.40 8.36 -13.80
CA ASP A 87 -2.67 9.19 -15.00
C ASP A 87 -1.93 10.53 -15.01
N LEU A 88 -1.32 10.94 -13.90
CA LEU A 88 -0.51 12.15 -13.83
C LEU A 88 0.95 11.91 -14.21
N LEU A 89 1.36 10.66 -14.40
CA LEU A 89 2.74 10.25 -14.65
C LEU A 89 2.91 9.73 -16.08
N SER A 90 4.13 9.82 -16.62
CA SER A 90 4.49 9.09 -17.84
C SER A 90 4.68 7.60 -17.55
N GLU A 91 4.59 6.76 -18.58
CA GLU A 91 4.86 5.32 -18.46
C GLU A 91 6.23 5.03 -17.81
N ASP A 92 7.29 5.72 -18.26
CA ASP A 92 8.64 5.61 -17.68
C ASP A 92 8.68 5.94 -16.17
N GLN A 93 7.88 6.92 -15.74
CA GLN A 93 7.82 7.30 -14.32
C GLN A 93 7.06 6.26 -13.49
N ILE A 94 5.97 5.70 -14.03
CA ILE A 94 5.23 4.61 -13.39
C ILE A 94 6.13 3.40 -13.25
N GLU A 95 6.79 2.97 -14.33
CA GLU A 95 7.69 1.82 -14.34
C GLU A 95 8.83 2.01 -13.33
N MET A 96 9.45 3.20 -13.29
CA MET A 96 10.49 3.52 -12.32
C MET A 96 10.02 3.38 -10.87
N VAL A 97 8.86 3.96 -10.52
CA VAL A 97 8.33 3.93 -9.13
C VAL A 97 7.88 2.53 -8.74
N VAL A 98 7.23 1.79 -9.65
CA VAL A 98 6.83 0.40 -9.41
C VAL A 98 8.07 -0.49 -9.26
N ASN A 99 9.11 -0.29 -10.09
CA ASN A 99 10.35 -1.05 -10.03
C ASN A 99 11.08 -0.85 -8.69
N TRP A 100 11.05 0.36 -8.10
CA TRP A 100 11.59 0.58 -6.75
C TRP A 100 10.94 -0.26 -5.66
N SER A 101 9.68 -0.68 -5.84
CA SER A 101 8.99 -1.58 -4.89
C SER A 101 9.36 -3.06 -5.05
N GLN A 102 9.93 -3.44 -6.20
CA GLN A 102 10.24 -4.82 -6.57
C GLN A 102 11.74 -5.11 -6.54
N ASP A 103 12.54 -4.12 -6.91
CA ASP A 103 14.00 -4.17 -6.95
C ASP A 103 14.58 -3.03 -6.11
N PHE A 104 15.01 -3.38 -4.90
CA PHE A 104 15.65 -2.42 -4.01
C PHE A 104 16.99 -1.92 -4.57
N LYS A 105 17.68 -2.67 -5.43
CA LYS A 105 18.90 -2.16 -6.09
C LYS A 105 18.57 -0.98 -6.98
N ALA A 106 17.46 -1.03 -7.71
CA ALA A 106 16.99 0.10 -8.51
C ALA A 106 16.68 1.33 -7.64
N LEU A 107 16.11 1.14 -6.44
CA LEU A 107 15.87 2.22 -5.48
C LEU A 107 17.19 2.80 -4.93
N GLU A 108 18.15 1.94 -4.57
CA GLU A 108 19.48 2.35 -4.12
C GLU A 108 20.23 3.16 -5.17
N ASP A 109 20.24 2.68 -6.42
CA ASP A 109 20.93 3.34 -7.52
C ASP A 109 20.31 4.72 -7.78
N SER A 110 18.97 4.80 -7.81
CA SER A 110 18.30 6.09 -7.95
C SER A 110 18.52 7.02 -6.74
N THR A 111 18.63 6.47 -5.53
CA THR A 111 19.00 7.24 -4.32
C THR A 111 20.41 7.82 -4.45
N ASN A 112 21.38 7.02 -4.92
CA ASN A 112 22.75 7.48 -5.14
C ASN A 112 22.87 8.54 -6.24
N GLU A 113 22.04 8.45 -7.28
CA GLU A 113 22.01 9.42 -8.37
C GLU A 113 21.31 10.74 -8.02
N ARG A 114 20.21 10.68 -7.25
CA ARG A 114 19.28 11.80 -7.11
C ARG A 114 19.30 12.50 -5.75
N GLU A 115 19.85 11.84 -4.73
CA GLU A 115 19.94 12.36 -3.37
C GLU A 115 21.41 12.52 -2.94
N SER A 116 21.67 13.43 -2.00
CA SER A 116 23.04 13.67 -1.51
C SER A 116 23.06 13.97 -0.01
N GLY A 117 24.27 13.90 0.58
CA GLY A 117 24.48 14.17 2.00
C GLY A 117 23.69 13.24 2.92
N LEU A 118 23.18 13.80 4.02
CA LEU A 118 22.48 13.04 5.07
C LEU A 118 21.21 12.33 4.56
N ILE A 119 20.46 12.96 3.65
CA ILE A 119 19.23 12.37 3.12
C ILE A 119 19.54 11.08 2.36
N ARG A 120 20.59 11.08 1.55
CA ARG A 120 21.06 9.88 0.83
C ARG A 120 21.39 8.74 1.81
N GLU A 121 22.20 9.02 2.83
CA GLU A 121 22.61 8.02 3.82
C GLU A 121 21.42 7.45 4.58
N LEU A 122 20.49 8.32 5.01
CA LEU A 122 19.27 7.91 5.70
C LEU A 122 18.37 7.04 4.80
N SER A 123 18.18 7.46 3.54
CA SER A 123 17.41 6.70 2.56
C SER A 123 17.99 5.31 2.32
N MET A 124 19.31 5.18 2.20
CA MET A 124 19.98 3.88 2.04
C MET A 124 19.77 2.99 3.27
N LEU A 125 19.97 3.53 4.48
CA LEU A 125 19.79 2.76 5.72
C LEU A 125 18.35 2.27 5.91
N ILE A 126 17.36 3.11 5.59
CA ILE A 126 15.95 2.71 5.68
C ILE A 126 15.61 1.66 4.62
N SER A 127 16.13 1.81 3.40
CA SER A 127 15.89 0.85 2.31
C SER A 127 16.40 -0.54 2.69
N GLU A 128 17.58 -0.63 3.31
CA GLU A 128 18.16 -1.87 3.85
C GLU A 128 17.21 -2.55 4.85
N VAL A 129 16.58 -1.78 5.75
CA VAL A 129 15.60 -2.32 6.70
C VAL A 129 14.41 -2.97 5.96
N PHE A 130 13.92 -2.35 4.88
CA PHE A 130 12.82 -2.90 4.10
C PHE A 130 13.20 -4.15 3.31
N ILE A 131 14.44 -4.24 2.81
CA ILE A 131 14.99 -5.46 2.22
C ILE A 131 14.95 -6.60 3.25
N GLN A 132 15.45 -6.34 4.45
CA GLN A 132 15.57 -7.35 5.51
C GLN A 132 14.21 -7.81 6.05
N LEU A 133 13.19 -6.94 6.01
CA LEU A 133 11.82 -7.28 6.38
C LEU A 133 11.09 -8.16 5.34
N GLY A 134 11.73 -8.49 4.21
CA GLY A 134 11.20 -9.43 3.22
C GLY A 134 10.28 -8.80 2.19
N SER A 135 10.46 -7.51 1.91
CA SER A 135 9.66 -6.67 1.00
C SER A 135 8.27 -6.30 1.54
N THR A 136 8.05 -5.00 1.66
CA THR A 136 6.73 -4.43 1.96
C THR A 136 5.93 -4.30 0.68
N SER A 137 5.23 -5.37 0.32
CA SER A 137 4.11 -5.48 -0.63
C SER A 137 4.26 -4.75 -1.98
N GLU A 138 4.19 -5.52 -3.07
CA GLU A 138 4.11 -5.02 -4.44
C GLU A 138 3.20 -3.79 -4.58
N LEU A 139 3.70 -2.78 -5.31
CA LEU A 139 2.98 -1.54 -5.57
C LEU A 139 2.18 -1.66 -6.87
N ILE A 140 0.86 -1.64 -6.76
CA ILE A 140 -0.04 -1.73 -7.92
C ILE A 140 -0.33 -0.32 -8.44
N SER A 141 0.01 -0.03 -9.69
CA SER A 141 -0.33 1.25 -10.32
C SER A 141 -1.79 1.29 -10.75
N CYS A 142 -2.54 2.27 -10.27
CA CYS A 142 -3.95 2.48 -10.61
C CYS A 142 -4.25 3.93 -11.03
N SER A 143 -5.09 4.07 -12.06
CA SER A 143 -5.72 5.34 -12.44
C SER A 143 -7.24 5.25 -12.34
N ILE A 144 -7.87 6.36 -11.93
CA ILE A 144 -9.34 6.51 -11.91
C ILE A 144 -9.87 6.93 -13.30
N LYS A 145 -9.02 7.48 -14.17
CA LYS A 145 -9.46 8.01 -15.48
C LYS A 145 -9.41 6.98 -16.61
N GLU A 146 -8.44 6.09 -16.56
CA GLU A 146 -8.13 5.18 -17.68
C GLU A 146 -8.47 3.72 -17.36
N ASP A 147 -9.14 3.44 -16.24
CA ASP A 147 -9.40 2.10 -15.68
C ASP A 147 -8.14 1.21 -15.54
N GLN A 148 -6.96 1.82 -15.68
CA GLN A 148 -5.68 1.14 -15.58
C GLN A 148 -5.47 0.63 -14.15
N GLY A 149 -5.03 -0.63 -14.01
CA GLY A 149 -4.63 -1.19 -12.72
C GLY A 149 -5.73 -1.87 -11.93
N LEU A 150 -7.00 -1.60 -12.22
CA LEU A 150 -8.12 -2.16 -11.47
C LEU A 150 -8.22 -3.68 -11.57
N ASP A 151 -7.94 -4.24 -12.74
CA ASP A 151 -7.90 -5.70 -12.95
C ASP A 151 -6.82 -6.37 -12.10
N TYR A 152 -5.63 -5.74 -12.01
CA TYR A 152 -4.54 -6.23 -11.18
C TYR A 152 -4.89 -6.13 -9.69
N LEU A 153 -5.45 -4.99 -9.26
CA LEU A 153 -5.91 -4.79 -7.89
C LEU A 153 -6.99 -5.83 -7.52
N PHE A 154 -7.92 -6.09 -8.42
CA PHE A 154 -8.96 -7.10 -8.23
C PHE A 154 -8.35 -8.51 -8.11
N GLY A 155 -7.42 -8.88 -8.99
CA GLY A 155 -6.71 -10.17 -8.89
C GLY A 155 -5.91 -10.32 -7.59
N TYR A 156 -5.34 -9.22 -7.08
CA TYR A 156 -4.68 -9.18 -5.78
C TYR A 156 -5.65 -9.41 -4.62
N LEU A 157 -6.78 -8.70 -4.64
CA LEU A 157 -7.83 -8.88 -3.65
C LEU A 157 -8.39 -10.31 -3.69
N GLN A 158 -8.62 -10.88 -4.86
CA GLN A 158 -9.02 -12.28 -5.01
C GLN A 158 -7.98 -13.24 -4.45
N ARG A 159 -6.68 -13.03 -4.70
CA ARG A 159 -5.63 -13.87 -4.09
C ARG A 159 -5.65 -13.81 -2.57
N ILE A 160 -5.84 -12.63 -2.00
CA ILE A 160 -5.95 -12.47 -0.56
C ILE A 160 -7.21 -13.18 -0.05
N PHE A 161 -8.33 -13.05 -0.78
CA PHE A 161 -9.65 -13.53 -0.36
C PHE A 161 -9.95 -15.00 -0.72
N ASP A 162 -9.23 -15.61 -1.64
CA ASP A 162 -9.35 -17.05 -1.95
C ASP A 162 -8.30 -17.86 -1.16
N SER A 163 -7.28 -17.18 -0.61
CA SER A 163 -6.30 -17.81 0.25
C SER A 163 -6.89 -18.12 1.62
N ASP A 164 -7.62 -19.24 1.71
CA ASP A 164 -8.19 -19.79 2.95
C ASP A 164 -7.11 -20.05 4.04
N LYS A 165 -5.81 -19.96 3.67
CA LYS A 165 -4.63 -19.80 4.55
C LYS A 165 -3.50 -19.10 3.78
N SER A 166 -3.37 -17.77 3.85
CA SER A 166 -2.11 -17.14 3.42
C SER A 166 -0.97 -17.58 4.33
N LYS A 167 0.07 -18.22 3.78
CA LYS A 167 1.26 -18.71 4.48
C LYS A 167 2.29 -17.62 4.82
N PHE A 168 1.95 -16.35 4.58
CA PHE A 168 2.81 -15.21 4.87
C PHE A 168 2.50 -14.52 6.20
N TYR A 169 1.71 -15.19 7.06
CA TYR A 169 1.52 -14.87 8.47
C TYR A 169 1.89 -16.09 9.34
#